data_AF-A0A9P7BJ98-F1
#
_entry.id   AF-A0A9P7BJ98-F1
#
_cell.length_a   1.000
_cell.length_b   1.000
_cell.length_c   1.000
_cell.angle_alpha   90.00
_cell.angle_beta   90.00
_cell.angle_gamma   90.00
#
_symmetry.space_group_name_H-M   'P 1'
#
loop_
_entity.id
_entity.type
_entity.pdbx_description
1 polymer ?
#
loop_
_entity_poly.entity_id
_entity_poly.type
_entity_poly.pdbx_seq_one_letter_code
_entity_poly.pdbx_strand_id
1 'polypeptide(L)'
;MLQLVQPYVTYGTPNLKTIRELIYKRGYAKVSKQRIPIHDNAVIEQVLGKYGIICIEDLIHEIATVGPHFKEANNFLWPFKLSNPNNMWKQRKFRHFIEGGDAGNREQFINNLVQAMN
;
A
#
# COMPACT_ATOMS: atom_id res chain seq x y z
N MET A 1 -12.32 5.53 12.67
CA MET A 1 -10.94 5.03 12.86
C MET A 1 -9.88 6.01 12.33
N LEU A 2 -9.91 6.38 11.04
CA LEU A 2 -8.88 7.27 10.45
C LEU A 2 -8.75 8.64 11.13
N GLN A 3 -9.87 9.26 11.54
CA GLN A 3 -9.86 10.54 12.25
C GLN A 3 -9.06 10.50 13.57
N LEU A 4 -9.08 9.37 14.30
CA LEU A 4 -8.36 9.24 15.57
C LEU A 4 -6.84 9.13 15.37
N VAL A 5 -6.42 8.49 14.28
CA VAL A 5 -4.99 8.29 13.98
C VAL A 5 -4.41 9.38 13.08
N GLN A 6 -5.23 10.31 12.59
CA GLN A 6 -4.88 11.35 11.63
C GLN A 6 -3.60 12.14 11.97
N PRO A 7 -3.29 12.49 13.24
CA PRO A 7 -2.05 13.19 13.57
C PRO A 7 -0.76 12.36 13.37
N TYR A 8 -0.89 11.03 13.30
CA TYR A 8 0.22 10.08 13.26
C TYR A 8 0.44 9.45 11.89
N VAL A 9 -0.56 9.51 11.01
CA VAL A 9 -0.50 8.87 9.69
C VAL A 9 -0.75 9.88 8.58
N THR A 10 -0.06 9.65 7.47
CA THR A 10 -0.34 10.31 6.20
C THR A 10 -1.07 9.32 5.31
N TYR A 11 -2.22 9.70 4.77
CA TYR A 11 -3.02 8.85 3.88
C TYR A 11 -3.59 9.65 2.71
N GLY A 12 -4.09 8.95 1.69
CA GLY A 12 -4.67 9.57 0.51
C GLY A 12 -5.14 8.51 -0.48
N THR A 13 -5.44 8.94 -1.71
CA THR A 13 -5.94 8.07 -2.78
C THR A 13 -4.78 7.65 -3.70
N PRO A 14 -4.33 6.39 -3.64
CA PRO A 14 -3.29 5.91 -4.54
C PRO A 14 -3.84 5.74 -5.96
N ASN A 15 -2.97 5.89 -6.95
CA ASN A 15 -3.26 5.57 -8.34
C ASN A 15 -2.76 4.15 -8.69
N LEU A 16 -3.22 3.61 -9.82
CA LEU A 16 -2.86 2.26 -10.27
C LEU A 16 -1.34 2.07 -10.42
N LYS A 17 -0.63 3.11 -10.89
CA LYS A 17 0.83 3.08 -11.04
C LYS A 17 1.53 2.87 -9.70
N THR A 18 1.17 3.65 -8.69
CA THR A 18 1.75 3.57 -7.33
C THR A 18 1.45 2.21 -6.69
N ILE A 19 0.22 1.69 -6.83
CA ILE A 19 -0.15 0.36 -6.31
C ILE A 19 0.71 -0.72 -6.97
N ARG A 20 0.79 -0.70 -8.30
CA ARG A 20 1.59 -1.63 -9.09
C ARG A 20 3.05 -1.62 -8.66
N GLU A 21 3.68 -0.45 -8.64
CA GLU A 21 5.09 -0.31 -8.28
C GLU A 21 5.39 -0.75 -6.84
N LEU A 22 4.46 -0.51 -5.90
CA LEU A 22 4.60 -0.98 -4.52
C LEU A 22 4.53 -2.50 -4.42
N ILE A 23 3.56 -3.13 -5.08
CA ILE A 23 3.39 -4.59 -5.04
C ILE A 23 4.56 -5.27 -5.74
N TYR A 24 5.01 -4.78 -6.90
CA TYR A 24 6.16 -5.38 -7.59
C TYR A 24 7.48 -5.22 -6.84
N LYS A 25 7.79 -4.02 -6.34
CA LYS A 25 9.10 -3.75 -5.72
C LYS A 25 9.18 -4.18 -4.26
N ARG A 26 8.07 -4.06 -3.52
CA ARG A 26 8.02 -4.21 -2.06
C ARG A 26 6.94 -5.20 -1.61
N GLY A 27 6.35 -5.97 -2.52
CA GLY A 27 5.35 -6.99 -2.22
C GLY A 27 5.93 -8.18 -1.45
N TYR A 28 5.37 -8.43 -0.27
CA TYR A 28 5.62 -9.63 0.50
C TYR A 28 4.28 -10.27 0.85
N ALA A 29 4.21 -11.59 0.76
CA ALA A 29 3.10 -12.39 1.20
C ALA A 29 3.22 -12.72 2.70
N LYS A 30 2.07 -12.78 3.37
CA LYS A 30 1.89 -13.27 4.73
C LYS A 30 1.39 -14.70 4.70
N VAL A 31 2.31 -15.66 4.60
CA VAL A 31 1.98 -17.10 4.59
C VAL A 31 2.34 -17.69 5.94
N SER A 32 1.40 -18.31 6.63
CA SER A 32 1.63 -18.91 7.97
C SER A 32 2.30 -17.96 8.98
N LYS A 33 1.93 -16.66 8.93
CA LYS A 33 2.53 -15.56 9.72
C LYS A 33 4.01 -15.28 9.41
N GLN A 34 4.58 -15.89 8.39
CA GLN A 34 5.91 -15.59 7.88
C GLN A 34 5.83 -14.57 6.73
N ARG A 35 6.88 -13.77 6.60
CA ARG A 35 7.01 -12.76 5.55
C ARG A 35 7.82 -13.36 4.39
N ILE A 36 7.14 -13.69 3.30
CA ILE A 36 7.75 -14.33 2.12
C ILE A 36 7.73 -13.34 0.95
N PRO A 37 8.85 -13.12 0.23
CA PRO A 37 8.83 -12.25 -0.94
C PRO A 37 7.97 -12.86 -2.07
N ILE A 38 7.20 -12.02 -2.76
CA ILE A 38 6.39 -12.46 -3.90
C ILE A 38 7.28 -12.42 -5.15
N HIS A 39 7.94 -13.54 -5.45
CA HIS A 39 8.75 -13.68 -6.67
C HIS A 39 8.03 -14.43 -7.79
N ASP A 40 7.07 -15.28 -7.45
CA ASP A 40 6.37 -16.15 -8.38
C ASP A 40 4.87 -16.13 -8.09
N ASN A 41 4.07 -16.27 -9.14
CA ASN A 41 2.61 -16.34 -9.08
C ASN A 41 2.14 -17.59 -8.31
N ALA A 42 2.95 -18.65 -8.26
CA ALA A 42 2.62 -19.87 -7.50
C ALA A 42 2.29 -19.58 -6.02
N VAL A 43 2.97 -18.62 -5.39
CA VAL A 43 2.70 -18.23 -3.99
C VAL A 43 1.34 -17.58 -3.82
N ILE A 44 0.91 -16.80 -4.82
CA ILE A 44 -0.39 -16.14 -4.85
C ILE A 44 -1.48 -17.17 -5.07
N GLU A 45 -1.35 -17.99 -6.11
CA GLU A 45 -2.32 -19.02 -6.48
C GLU A 45 -2.55 -20.01 -5.32
N GLN A 46 -1.49 -20.42 -4.61
CA GLN A 46 -1.61 -21.35 -3.49
C GLN A 46 -2.49 -20.80 -2.35
N VAL A 47 -2.46 -19.50 -2.09
CA VAL A 47 -3.18 -18.89 -0.95
C VAL A 47 -4.51 -18.27 -1.35
N LEU A 48 -4.53 -17.59 -2.50
CA LEU A 48 -5.64 -16.80 -3.00
C LEU A 48 -6.34 -17.42 -4.23
N GLY A 49 -5.82 -18.52 -4.79
CA GLY A 49 -6.43 -19.17 -5.97
C GLY A 49 -7.88 -19.61 -5.74
N LYS A 50 -8.25 -19.93 -4.50
CA LYS A 50 -9.66 -20.20 -4.11
C LYS A 50 -10.61 -19.01 -4.31
N TYR A 51 -10.08 -17.79 -4.43
CA TYR A 51 -10.82 -16.56 -4.68
C TYR A 51 -10.71 -16.11 -6.15
N GLY A 52 -10.09 -16.92 -7.02
CA GLY A 52 -9.87 -16.58 -8.43
C GLY A 52 -8.71 -15.63 -8.67
N ILE A 53 -7.85 -15.37 -7.67
CA ILE A 53 -6.66 -14.52 -7.81
C ILE A 53 -5.47 -15.44 -8.06
N ILE A 54 -5.00 -15.49 -9.30
CA ILE A 54 -3.97 -16.45 -9.74
C ILE A 54 -2.62 -15.77 -9.88
N CYS A 55 -2.59 -14.51 -10.33
CA CYS A 55 -1.35 -13.78 -10.58
C CYS A 55 -1.25 -12.45 -9.85
N ILE A 56 -0.06 -11.81 -9.92
CA ILE A 56 0.18 -10.47 -9.38
C ILE A 56 -0.77 -9.43 -9.98
N GLU A 57 -1.09 -9.50 -11.27
CA GLU A 57 -1.99 -8.51 -11.90
C GLU A 57 -3.43 -8.64 -11.41
N ASP A 58 -3.93 -9.86 -11.16
CA ASP A 58 -5.24 -10.08 -10.53
C ASP A 58 -5.26 -9.49 -9.13
N LEU A 59 -4.17 -9.66 -8.37
CA LEU A 59 -4.02 -9.09 -7.03
C LEU A 59 -4.02 -7.55 -7.08
N ILE A 60 -3.30 -6.94 -8.03
CA ILE A 60 -3.29 -5.49 -8.23
C ILE A 60 -4.69 -4.99 -8.61
N HIS A 61 -5.37 -5.69 -9.52
CA HIS A 61 -6.72 -5.36 -9.95
C HIS A 61 -7.70 -5.39 -8.77
N GLU A 62 -7.68 -6.46 -7.98
CA GLU A 62 -8.53 -6.63 -6.80
C GLU A 62 -8.34 -5.49 -5.77
N ILE A 63 -7.08 -5.11 -5.52
CA ILE A 63 -6.74 -4.01 -4.61
C ILE A 63 -7.16 -2.65 -5.17
N ALA A 64 -6.93 -2.39 -6.46
CA ALA A 64 -7.21 -1.10 -7.09
C ALA A 64 -8.71 -0.84 -7.28
N THR A 65 -9.48 -1.89 -7.60
CA THR A 65 -10.93 -1.78 -7.85
C THR A 65 -11.77 -2.02 -6.60
N VAL A 66 -11.15 -2.45 -5.50
CA VAL A 66 -11.84 -2.84 -4.26
C VAL A 66 -12.86 -3.95 -4.56
N GLY A 67 -12.36 -5.06 -5.10
CA GLY A 67 -13.18 -6.21 -5.46
C GLY A 67 -13.77 -6.96 -4.25
N PRO A 68 -14.56 -8.02 -4.49
CA PRO A 68 -15.28 -8.75 -3.45
C PRO A 68 -14.38 -9.43 -2.42
N HIS A 69 -13.13 -9.74 -2.77
CA HIS A 69 -12.12 -10.40 -1.95
C HIS A 69 -10.98 -9.47 -1.54
N PHE A 70 -11.24 -8.16 -1.51
CA PHE A 70 -10.27 -7.15 -1.08
C PHE A 70 -9.70 -7.43 0.31
N LYS A 71 -10.52 -7.92 1.24
CA LYS A 71 -10.10 -8.19 2.62
C LYS A 71 -9.02 -9.27 2.67
N GLU A 72 -9.21 -10.33 1.89
CA GLU A 72 -8.30 -11.46 1.78
C GLU A 72 -7.02 -11.06 1.06
N ALA A 73 -7.13 -10.35 -0.07
CA ALA A 73 -6.01 -9.79 -0.81
C ALA A 73 -5.14 -8.84 0.05
N ASN A 74 -5.78 -7.94 0.81
CA ASN A 74 -5.08 -6.99 1.66
C ASN A 74 -4.43 -7.66 2.89
N ASN A 75 -5.05 -8.70 3.47
CA ASN A 75 -4.44 -9.44 4.58
C ASN A 75 -3.34 -10.41 4.11
N PHE A 76 -3.38 -10.85 2.85
CA PHE A 76 -2.29 -11.59 2.22
C PHE A 76 -1.04 -10.73 2.08
N LEU A 77 -1.18 -9.45 1.73
CA LEU A 77 -0.06 -8.52 1.66
C LEU A 77 0.49 -8.19 3.06
N TRP A 78 1.80 -8.38 3.24
CA TRP A 78 2.49 -7.90 4.43
C TRP A 78 2.61 -6.38 4.38
N PRO A 79 2.51 -5.66 5.53
CA PRO A 79 2.71 -4.21 5.55
C PRO A 79 4.00 -3.77 4.86
N PHE A 80 3.86 -2.89 3.87
CA PHE A 80 5.00 -2.38 3.10
C PHE A 80 5.97 -1.62 4.02
N LYS A 81 7.25 -2.00 3.97
CA LYS A 81 8.31 -1.24 4.62
C LYS A 81 8.81 -0.19 3.63
N LEU A 82 8.49 1.08 3.85
CA LEU A 82 8.88 2.20 2.99
C LEU A 82 10.17 2.86 3.49
N SER A 83 10.91 3.50 2.59
CA SER A 83 12.09 4.29 2.93
C SER A 83 11.67 5.73 3.27
N ASN A 84 12.54 6.50 3.91
CA ASN A 84 12.28 7.93 4.06
C ASN A 84 12.35 8.61 2.68
N PRO A 85 11.42 9.53 2.36
CA PRO A 85 11.48 10.31 1.13
C PRO A 85 12.61 11.33 1.19
N ASN A 86 13.37 11.45 0.11
CA ASN A 86 14.50 12.37 0.00
C ASN A 86 14.04 13.83 0.03
N ASN A 87 14.20 14.51 1.17
CA ASN A 87 13.91 15.95 1.36
C ASN A 87 12.48 16.41 0.99
N MET A 88 11.49 15.52 0.93
CA MET A 88 10.11 15.90 0.62
C MET A 88 9.24 16.23 1.83
N TRP A 89 9.70 15.90 3.04
CA TRP A 89 8.95 16.28 4.24
C TRP A 89 9.06 17.78 4.49
N LYS A 90 7.95 18.39 4.89
CA LYS A 90 7.93 19.75 5.41
C LYS A 90 8.61 19.80 6.77
N GLN A 91 9.16 20.98 7.10
CA GLN A 91 9.82 21.20 8.39
C GLN A 91 8.92 20.89 9.59
N ARG A 92 7.60 21.11 9.47
CA ARG A 92 6.61 20.78 10.51
C ARG A 92 5.66 19.66 10.07
N LYS A 93 6.10 18.41 10.18
CA LYS A 93 5.36 17.22 9.72
C LYS A 93 4.02 17.00 10.43
N PHE A 94 3.96 17.24 11.73
CA PHE A 94 2.83 16.87 12.60
C PHE A 94 1.58 17.75 12.45
N ARG A 95 1.63 18.80 11.62
CA ARG A 95 0.44 19.60 11.30
C ARG A 95 -0.36 18.91 10.20
N HIS A 96 -1.66 19.24 10.14
CA HIS A 96 -2.49 18.73 9.07
C HIS A 96 -1.98 19.21 7.70
N PHE A 97 -2.17 18.43 6.64
CA PHE A 97 -1.70 18.76 5.29
C PHE A 97 -2.18 20.15 4.81
N ILE A 98 -3.45 20.48 5.10
CA ILE A 98 -4.08 21.78 4.77
C ILE A 98 -3.39 22.95 5.50
N GLU A 99 -2.92 22.72 6.73
CA GLU A 99 -2.23 23.73 7.54
C GLU A 99 -0.73 23.88 7.20
N GLY A 100 -0.30 23.26 6.11
CA GLY A 100 1.10 23.27 5.71
C GLY A 100 1.96 22.22 6.42
N GLY A 101 1.37 21.18 7.03
CA GLY A 101 2.10 20.00 7.49
C GLY A 101 2.04 18.82 6.51
N ASP A 102 2.26 17.61 7.01
CA ASP A 102 2.25 16.37 6.24
C ASP A 102 1.34 15.27 6.82
N ALA A 103 0.73 15.50 7.99
CA ALA A 103 -0.19 14.56 8.62
C ALA A 103 -1.59 14.62 8.01
N GLY A 104 -2.31 13.51 8.09
CA GLY A 104 -3.69 13.38 7.63
C GLY A 104 -3.85 13.12 6.14
N ASN A 105 -4.99 13.55 5.59
CA ASN A 105 -5.37 13.28 4.20
C ASN A 105 -4.63 14.21 3.23
N ARG A 106 -3.87 13.62 2.30
CA ARG A 106 -3.19 14.30 1.19
C ARG A 106 -3.85 14.04 -0.16
N GLU A 107 -4.98 13.34 -0.18
CA GLU A 107 -5.72 13.02 -1.40
C GLU A 107 -4.79 12.42 -2.48
N GLN A 108 -4.78 13.00 -3.68
CA GLN A 108 -3.98 12.52 -4.81
C GLN A 108 -2.47 12.78 -4.65
N PHE A 109 -2.08 13.74 -3.80
CA PHE A 109 -0.66 14.08 -3.56
C PHE A 109 0.11 13.00 -2.81
N ILE A 110 -0.58 11.98 -2.29
CA ILE A 110 0.06 10.81 -1.67
C ILE A 110 0.95 10.05 -2.67
N ASN A 111 0.59 10.05 -3.96
CA ASN A 111 1.30 9.29 -4.98
C ASN A 111 2.76 9.73 -5.13
N ASN A 112 3.00 11.04 -5.19
CA ASN A 112 4.35 11.59 -5.30
C ASN A 112 5.19 11.27 -4.05
N LEU A 113 4.57 11.31 -2.86
CA LEU A 113 5.25 10.97 -1.61
C LEU A 113 5.63 9.48 -1.59
N VAL A 114 4.69 8.60 -1.91
CA VAL A 114 4.92 7.15 -1.92
C VAL A 114 5.98 6.77 -2.96
N GLN A 115 5.96 7.36 -4.16
CA GLN A 115 6.97 7.10 -5.20
C GLN A 115 8.38 7.48 -4.73
N ALA A 116 8.54 8.59 -3.99
CA ALA A 116 9.83 8.95 -3.41
C ALA A 116 10.27 8.08 -2.23
N MET A 117 9.34 7.34 -1.62
CA MET A 117 9.60 6.39 -0.53
C MET A 117 9.79 4.95 -1.02
N ASN A 118 9.41 4.66 -2.28
CA ASN A 118 9.40 3.34 -2.88
C ASN A 118 10.78 2.90 -3.37
#